data_AF-A0AAW8KXT8-F1
#
_entry.id   AF-A0AAW8KXT8-F1
#
_cell.length_a   1.000
_cell.length_b   1.000
_cell.length_c   1.000
_cell.angle_alpha   90.00
_cell.angle_beta   90.00
_cell.angle_gamma   90.00
#
_symmetry.space_group_name_H-M   'P 1'
#
loop_
_entity.id
_entity.type
_entity.pdbx_description
1 polymer ?
#
loop_
_entity_poly.entity_id
_entity_poly.type
_entity_poly.pdbx_seq_one_letter_code
_entity_poly.pdbx_strand_id
1 'polypeptide(L)'
;MAIGAVCSGALADRFGRKTIFAITMAIYSIATALCAFAPDLKWLLIFRFIVGLGLGGQLPVAVTLVSEYIPAHVRGRFIVLLESFWGLGWLVAALISYFIIP
;
A
#
# COMPACT_ATOMS: atom_id res chain seq x y z
N MET A 1 -0.15 -0.27 -10.88
CA MET A 1 -0.82 -1.03 -9.79
C MET A 1 -1.02 -2.49 -10.15
N ALA A 2 -1.65 -2.82 -11.29
CA ALA A 2 -1.89 -4.22 -11.69
C ALA A 2 -0.63 -5.11 -11.67
N ILE A 3 0.48 -4.62 -12.23
CA ILE A 3 1.76 -5.36 -12.24
C ILE A 3 2.24 -5.66 -10.80
N GLY A 4 2.21 -4.65 -9.92
CA GLY A 4 2.57 -4.82 -8.51
C GLY A 4 1.70 -5.85 -7.80
N ALA A 5 0.38 -5.82 -8.03
CA ALA A 5 -0.55 -6.78 -7.42
C ALA A 5 -0.25 -8.22 -7.84
N VAL A 6 -0.07 -8.46 -9.15
CA VAL A 6 0.19 -9.80 -9.70
C VAL A 6 1.54 -10.34 -9.22
N CYS A 7 2.61 -9.53 -9.32
CA CYS A 7 3.94 -9.96 -8.92
C CYS A 7 4.03 -10.21 -7.41
N SER A 8 3.45 -9.34 -6.60
CA SER A 8 3.56 -9.45 -5.14
C SER A 8 2.74 -10.59 -4.57
N GLY A 9 1.58 -10.92 -5.17
CA GLY A 9 0.82 -12.11 -4.81
C GLY A 9 1.64 -13.38 -5.02
N ALA A 10 2.19 -13.55 -6.22
CA ALA A 10 3.02 -14.72 -6.55
C ALA A 10 4.30 -14.80 -5.70
N LEU A 11 4.95 -13.66 -5.41
CA LEU A 11 6.10 -13.64 -4.51
C LEU A 11 5.70 -13.92 -3.05
N ALA A 12 4.54 -13.45 -2.58
CA ALA A 12 4.08 -13.65 -1.22
C ALA A 12 3.82 -15.12 -0.91
N ASP A 13 3.32 -15.87 -1.89
CA ASP A 13 3.09 -17.31 -1.75
C ASP A 13 4.42 -18.10 -1.70
N ARG A 14 5.52 -17.59 -2.28
CA ARG A 14 6.84 -18.23 -2.25
C ARG A 14 7.75 -17.82 -1.09
N PHE A 15 7.79 -16.52 -0.77
CA PHE A 15 8.73 -15.94 0.21
C PHE A 15 8.07 -15.61 1.56
N GLY A 16 6.77 -15.87 1.69
CA GLY A 16 5.98 -15.62 2.88
C GLY A 16 5.31 -14.24 2.86
N ARG A 17 4.02 -14.23 3.22
CA ARG A 17 3.16 -13.03 3.15
C ARG A 17 3.67 -11.87 3.99
N LYS A 18 4.14 -12.12 5.21
CA LYS A 18 4.65 -11.07 6.12
C LYS A 18 5.88 -10.35 5.53
N THR A 19 6.81 -11.11 4.95
CA THR A 19 8.05 -10.57 4.36
C THR A 19 7.73 -9.71 3.15
N ILE A 20 6.88 -10.19 2.24
CA ILE A 20 6.51 -9.42 1.04
C ILE A 20 5.67 -8.19 1.39
N PHE A 21 4.82 -8.26 2.41
CA PHE A 21 4.11 -7.10 2.92
C PHE A 21 5.09 -6.02 3.41
N ALA A 22 6.10 -6.39 4.19
CA ALA A 22 7.12 -5.45 4.66
C ALA A 22 7.94 -4.84 3.50
N ILE A 23 8.31 -5.64 2.51
CA ILE A 23 9.07 -5.17 1.33
C ILE A 23 8.24 -4.18 0.50
N THR A 24 6.99 -4.52 0.17
CA THR A 24 6.10 -3.65 -0.61
C THR A 24 5.82 -2.33 0.11
N MET A 25 5.65 -2.38 1.44
CA MET A 25 5.49 -1.19 2.29
C MET A 25 6.75 -0.33 2.36
N ALA A 26 7.94 -0.94 2.38
CA ALA A 26 9.21 -0.21 2.32
C ALA A 26 9.39 0.48 0.95
N ILE A 27 9.12 -0.24 -0.15
CA ILE A 27 9.17 0.32 -1.51
C ILE A 27 8.21 1.50 -1.64
N TYR A 28 6.97 1.34 -1.18
CA TYR A 28 5.96 2.40 -1.20
C TYR A 28 6.44 3.63 -0.42
N SER A 29 6.92 3.46 0.81
CA SER A 29 7.34 4.56 1.69
C SER A 29 8.55 5.31 1.11
N ILE A 30 9.58 4.59 0.67
CA ILE A 30 10.80 5.19 0.12
C ILE A 30 10.49 5.91 -1.20
N ALA A 31 9.74 5.28 -2.10
CA ALA A 31 9.40 5.90 -3.38
C ALA A 31 8.50 7.13 -3.20
N THR A 32 7.59 7.12 -2.21
CA THR A 32 6.76 8.28 -1.87
C THR A 32 7.61 9.42 -1.30
N ALA A 33 8.59 9.13 -0.45
CA ALA A 33 9.52 10.15 0.01
C ALA A 33 10.36 10.74 -1.14
N LEU A 34 10.81 9.91 -2.09
CA LEU A 34 11.54 10.36 -3.28
C LEU A 34 10.71 11.27 -4.18
N CYS A 35 9.37 11.10 -4.23
CA CYS A 35 8.49 12.02 -4.97
C CYS A 35 8.62 13.47 -4.47
N ALA A 36 8.89 13.70 -3.18
CA ALA A 36 9.07 15.04 -2.63
C ALA A 36 10.34 15.74 -3.13
N PHE A 37 11.34 14.97 -3.58
CA PHE A 37 12.60 15.46 -4.12
C PHE A 37 12.64 15.42 -5.65
N ALA A 38 11.52 15.16 -6.33
CA ALA A 38 11.49 15.06 -7.79
C ALA A 38 11.74 16.44 -8.44
N PRO A 39 12.82 16.61 -9.22
CA PRO A 39 13.15 17.91 -9.82
C PRO A 39 12.26 18.25 -11.02
N ASP A 40 11.77 17.24 -11.75
CA ASP A 40 10.97 17.39 -12.96
C ASP A 40 9.82 16.39 -13.02
N LEU A 41 8.83 16.66 -13.88
CA LEU A 41 7.69 15.77 -14.11
C LEU A 41 8.11 14.34 -14.48
N LYS A 42 9.18 14.18 -15.27
CA LYS A 42 9.68 12.86 -15.67
C LYS A 42 10.09 12.01 -14.46
N TRP A 43 10.85 12.61 -13.53
CA TRP A 43 11.26 11.94 -12.30
C TRP A 43 10.07 11.63 -11.39
N LEU A 44 9.13 12.57 -11.28
CA LEU A 44 7.90 12.35 -10.53
C LEU A 44 7.10 11.17 -11.07
N LEU A 45 6.98 11.03 -12.40
CA LEU A 45 6.28 9.90 -13.02
C LEU A 45 6.97 8.56 -12.77
N ILE A 46 8.31 8.53 -12.82
CA ILE A 46 9.09 7.32 -12.50
C ILE A 46 8.85 6.92 -11.05
N PHE A 47 8.97 7.85 -10.10
CA PHE A 47 8.72 7.55 -8.69
C PHE A 47 7.26 7.14 -8.45
N ARG A 48 6.28 7.79 -9.08
CA ARG A 48 4.86 7.38 -9.02
C ARG A 48 4.63 5.98 -9.57
N PHE A 49 5.35 5.58 -10.62
CA PHE A 49 5.26 4.22 -11.14
C PHE A 49 5.74 3.21 -10.09
N ILE A 50 6.86 3.49 -9.42
CA ILE A 50 7.41 2.65 -8.34
C ILE A 50 6.47 2.61 -7.12
N VAL A 51 5.93 3.76 -6.70
CA VAL A 51 4.89 3.86 -5.67
C VAL A 51 3.70 2.96 -6.04
N GLY A 52 3.26 3.02 -7.29
CA GLY A 52 2.17 2.20 -7.82
C GLY A 52 2.47 0.70 -7.85
N LEU A 53 3.73 0.28 -7.90
CA LEU A 53 4.13 -1.11 -7.75
C LEU A 53 4.06 -1.55 -6.28
N GLY A 54 4.61 -0.76 -5.36
CA GLY A 54 4.56 -1.04 -3.92
C GLY A 54 3.12 -1.09 -3.40
N LEU A 55 2.35 -0.04 -3.65
CA LEU A 55 0.95 0.07 -3.22
C LEU A 55 0.07 -1.03 -3.84
N GLY A 56 0.28 -1.34 -5.13
CA GLY A 56 -0.47 -2.39 -5.82
C GLY A 56 -0.23 -3.78 -5.23
N GLY A 57 1.00 -4.04 -4.77
CA GLY A 57 1.37 -5.30 -4.12
C GLY A 57 0.88 -5.44 -2.69
N GLN A 58 0.86 -4.32 -1.95
CA GLN A 58 0.51 -4.30 -0.54
C GLN A 58 -0.94 -4.71 -0.28
N LEU A 59 -1.89 -4.27 -1.11
CA LEU A 59 -3.33 -4.53 -0.95
C LEU A 59 -3.69 -6.04 -0.91
N PRO A 60 -3.38 -6.85 -1.94
CA PRO A 60 -3.74 -8.27 -1.93
C PRO A 60 -3.00 -9.05 -0.84
N VAL A 61 -1.74 -8.70 -0.56
CA VAL A 61 -0.95 -9.38 0.47
C VAL A 61 -1.48 -9.06 1.87
N ALA A 62 -1.90 -7.82 2.14
CA ALA A 62 -2.49 -7.42 3.42
C ALA A 62 -3.80 -8.15 3.71
N VAL A 63 -4.74 -8.14 2.74
CA VAL A 63 -6.03 -8.82 2.88
C VAL A 63 -5.82 -10.30 3.12
N THR A 64 -4.89 -10.93 2.39
CA THR A 64 -4.64 -12.36 2.54
C THR A 64 -3.94 -12.68 3.86
N LEU A 65 -2.96 -11.88 4.28
CA LEU A 65 -2.30 -12.02 5.57
C LEU A 65 -3.30 -11.92 6.73
N VAL A 66 -4.12 -10.87 6.76
CA VAL A 66 -5.16 -10.70 7.79
C VAL A 66 -6.11 -11.90 7.80
N SER A 67 -6.44 -12.42 6.62
CA SER A 67 -7.34 -13.56 6.53
C SER A 67 -6.79 -14.89 7.04
N GLU A 68 -5.48 -15.07 7.03
CA GLU A 68 -4.83 -16.28 7.55
C GLU A 68 -4.68 -16.26 9.08
N TYR A 69 -4.57 -15.06 9.67
CA TYR A 69 -4.43 -14.91 11.12
C TYR A 69 -5.78 -14.88 11.86
N ILE A 70 -6.89 -14.65 11.15
CA ILE A 70 -8.20 -14.39 11.77
C ILE A 70 -9.13 -15.59 11.57
N PRO A 71 -9.85 -16.02 12.63
CA PRO A 71 -10.76 -17.14 12.53
C PRO A 71 -11.94 -16.84 11.59
N ALA A 72 -12.39 -17.86 10.85
CA ALA A 72 -13.30 -17.72 9.71
C ALA A 72 -14.61 -16.98 10.04
N HIS A 73 -15.15 -17.14 11.25
CA HIS A 73 -16.42 -16.54 11.68
C HIS A 73 -16.38 -15.01 11.84
N VAL A 74 -15.20 -14.40 12.03
CA VAL A 74 -15.03 -12.94 12.15
C VAL A 74 -14.21 -12.32 11.02
N ARG A 75 -13.66 -13.13 10.10
CA ARG A 75 -12.82 -12.69 8.98
C ARG A 75 -13.41 -11.51 8.20
N GLY A 76 -14.70 -11.58 7.86
CA GLY A 76 -15.37 -10.51 7.13
C GLY A 76 -15.35 -9.17 7.87
N ARG A 77 -15.59 -9.17 9.18
CA ARG A 77 -15.59 -7.96 10.01
C ARG A 77 -14.22 -7.28 10.04
N PHE A 78 -13.15 -8.06 10.14
CA PHE A 78 -11.80 -7.52 10.16
C PHE A 78 -11.33 -7.02 8.80
N ILE A 79 -11.76 -7.65 7.70
CA ILE A 79 -11.49 -7.12 6.34
C ILE A 79 -12.20 -5.78 6.15
N VAL A 80 -13.47 -5.66 6.57
CA VAL A 80 -14.18 -4.37 6.51
C VAL A 80 -13.50 -3.32 7.39
N LEU A 81 -13.03 -3.70 8.57
CA LEU A 81 -12.27 -2.79 9.43
C LEU A 81 -10.97 -2.33 8.75
N LEU A 82 -10.25 -3.23 8.07
CA LEU A 82 -9.05 -2.91 7.30
C LEU A 82 -9.34 -1.88 6.21
N GLU A 83 -10.39 -2.09 5.41
CA GLU A 83 -10.82 -1.16 4.35
C GLU A 83 -11.32 0.18 4.91
N SER A 84 -11.92 0.18 6.10
CA SER A 84 -12.39 1.41 6.76
C SER A 84 -11.25 2.38 7.09
N PHE A 85 -10.05 1.87 7.34
CA PHE A 85 -8.86 2.72 7.53
C PHE A 85 -8.50 3.54 6.30
N TRP A 86 -8.91 3.12 5.11
CA TRP A 86 -8.66 3.88 3.88
C TRP A 86 -9.41 5.21 3.91
N GLY A 87 -10.70 5.18 4.27
CA GLY A 87 -11.52 6.38 4.42
C GLY A 87 -10.99 7.31 5.52
N LEU A 88 -10.61 6.75 6.67
CA LEU A 88 -9.95 7.52 7.74
C LEU A 88 -8.65 8.18 7.26
N GLY A 89 -7.82 7.44 6.53
CA GLY A 89 -6.57 7.95 5.96
C GLY A 89 -6.79 9.13 5.03
N TRP A 90 -7.81 9.06 4.16
CA TRP A 90 -8.17 10.19 3.29
C TRP A 90 -8.67 11.41 4.06
N LEU A 91 -9.48 11.22 5.09
CA LEU A 91 -9.94 12.32 5.93
C LEU A 91 -8.77 13.02 6.62
N VAL A 92 -7.86 12.26 7.22
CA VAL A 92 -6.66 12.80 7.87
C VAL A 92 -5.76 13.50 6.84
N ALA A 93 -5.54 12.90 5.67
CA ALA A 93 -4.74 13.50 4.61
C ALA A 93 -5.34 14.82 4.10
N ALA A 94 -6.67 14.89 3.93
CA ALA A 94 -7.37 16.10 3.52
C ALA A 94 -7.26 17.21 4.57
N LEU A 95 -7.42 16.88 5.86
CA LEU A 95 -7.24 17.83 6.96
C LEU A 95 -5.81 18.39 7.00
N ILE A 96 -4.80 17.52 6.88
CA ILE A 96 -3.39 17.95 6.84
C ILE A 96 -3.15 18.85 5.63
N SER A 97 -3.70 18.48 4.47
CA SER A 97 -3.56 19.26 3.23
C SER A 97 -4.19 20.64 3.36
N TYR A 98 -5.33 20.75 4.04
CA TYR A 98 -6.00 22.03 4.30
C TYR A 98 -5.14 23.01 5.13
N PHE A 99 -4.31 22.51 6.06
CA PHE A 99 -3.42 23.36 6.86
C PHE A 99 -2.06 23.63 6.22
N ILE A 100 -1.58 22.75 5.34
CA ILE A 100 -0.23 22.83 4.77
C ILE A 100 -0.20 23.49 3.39
N ILE A 101 -1.22 23.26 2.55
CA ILE A 101 -1.28 23.85 1.21
C ILE A 101 -1.66 25.33 1.36
N PRO A 102 -0.81 26.28 0.92
CA PRO A 102 -1.11 27.71 0.97
C PRO A 102 -2.27 28.11 0.05
#